data_AF-A0A5C3NMS3-F1
#
_entry.id   AF-A0A5C3NMS3-F1
#
_cell.length_a   1.000
_cell.length_b   1.000
_cell.length_c   1.000
_cell.angle_alpha   90.00
_cell.angle_beta   90.00
_cell.angle_gamma   90.00
#
_symmetry.space_group_name_H-M   'P 1'
#
loop_
_entity.id
_entity.type
_entity.pdbx_description
1 polymer ?
#
loop_
_entity_poly.entity_id
_entity_poly.type
_entity_poly.pdbx_seq_one_letter_code
_entity_poly.pdbx_strand_id
1 'polypeptide(L)'
;DELARYLSTDPEPTTDPLMWWAARRAMYPCLSRMALDYLSIPATSMDVERTFSKGRLLLSHVRSRLSAQSTRAVLCVGSWSLAGYVKSADAKKIADLSDISDDDSEASDFEMDEGWDRIDVDAVESGPSKRW
;
A
#
# COMPACT_ATOMS: atom_id res chain seq x y z
N ASP A 1 2.84 30.73 13.67
CA ASP A 1 2.63 29.32 14.03
C ASP A 1 1.57 28.73 13.10
N GLU A 2 1.81 27.52 12.57
CA GLU A 2 0.91 26.84 11.62
C GLU A 2 -0.43 26.49 12.26
N LEU A 3 -0.38 26.00 13.49
CA LEU A 3 -1.57 25.61 14.24
C LEU A 3 -2.49 26.81 14.51
N ALA A 4 -1.92 27.94 14.94
CA ALA A 4 -2.69 29.16 15.17
C ALA A 4 -3.40 29.65 13.90
N ARG A 5 -2.74 29.56 12.74
CA ARG A 5 -3.34 29.94 11.44
C ARG A 5 -4.48 29.00 11.04
N TYR A 6 -4.30 27.70 11.23
CA TYR A 6 -5.35 26.72 10.94
C TYR A 6 -6.57 26.94 11.84
N LEU A 7 -6.35 27.13 13.16
CA LEU A 7 -7.43 27.37 14.12
C LEU A 7 -8.14 28.72 13.95
N SER A 8 -7.50 29.70 13.31
CA SER A 8 -8.13 30.99 12.96
C SER A 8 -8.91 30.95 11.65
N THR A 9 -8.82 29.87 10.88
CA THR A 9 -9.53 29.72 9.60
C THR A 9 -10.90 29.11 9.85
N ASP A 10 -11.92 29.56 9.13
CA ASP A 10 -13.26 28.99 9.24
C ASP A 10 -13.29 27.50 8.85
N PRO A 11 -14.05 26.66 9.57
CA PRO A 11 -14.18 25.25 9.24
C PRO A 11 -14.77 25.05 7.83
N GLU A 12 -14.05 24.34 6.96
CA GLU A 12 -14.49 24.01 5.61
C GLU A 12 -15.05 22.57 5.57
N PRO A 13 -16.31 22.35 5.13
CA PRO A 13 -16.85 21.02 4.98
C PRO A 13 -16.11 20.28 3.87
N THR A 14 -15.47 19.16 4.23
CA THR A 14 -14.61 18.39 3.32
C THR A 14 -15.09 16.95 3.27
N THR A 15 -15.29 16.41 2.06
CA THR A 15 -15.67 15.00 1.86
C THR A 15 -14.50 14.05 2.05
N ASP A 16 -13.30 14.45 1.63
CA ASP A 16 -12.06 13.69 1.78
C ASP A 16 -11.00 14.51 2.55
N PRO A 17 -10.89 14.31 3.87
CA PRO A 17 -9.95 15.06 4.69
C PRO A 17 -8.49 14.67 4.39
N LEU A 18 -8.20 13.46 3.91
CA LEU A 18 -6.85 13.05 3.55
C LEU A 18 -6.36 13.82 2.32
N MET A 19 -7.20 13.90 1.28
CA MET A 19 -6.87 14.68 0.08
C MET A 19 -6.75 16.18 0.39
N TRP A 20 -7.59 16.72 1.27
CA TRP A 20 -7.52 18.12 1.67
C TRP A 20 -6.20 18.48 2.35
N TRP A 21 -5.72 17.63 3.28
CA TRP A 21 -4.42 17.81 3.93
C TRP A 21 -3.26 17.58 2.97
N ALA A 22 -3.38 16.62 2.04
CA ALA A 22 -2.37 16.38 1.01
C ALA A 22 -2.17 17.60 0.10
N ALA A 23 -3.26 18.22 -0.36
CA ALA A 23 -3.22 19.42 -1.19
C ALA A 23 -2.61 20.65 -0.48
N ARG A 24 -2.68 20.69 0.86
CA ARG A 24 -2.22 21.84 1.68
C ARG A 24 -0.89 21.61 2.38
N ARG A 25 -0.14 20.57 2.00
CA ARG A 25 1.22 20.30 2.54
C ARG A 25 2.17 21.49 2.40
N ALA A 26 2.08 22.26 1.31
CA ALA A 26 2.89 23.46 1.11
C ALA A 26 2.54 24.61 2.10
N MET A 27 1.27 24.69 2.52
CA MET A 27 0.78 25.72 3.44
C MET A 27 1.01 25.35 4.92
N TYR A 28 1.01 24.04 5.21
CA TYR A 28 1.09 23.45 6.55
C TYR A 28 2.07 22.28 6.58
N PRO A 29 3.38 22.48 6.35
CA PRO A 29 4.33 21.37 6.17
C PRO A 29 4.46 20.47 7.41
N CYS A 30 4.38 21.02 8.62
CA CYS A 30 4.47 20.22 9.85
C CYS A 30 3.10 19.67 10.25
N LEU A 31 2.06 20.53 10.20
CA LEU A 31 0.72 20.17 10.66
C LEU A 31 0.02 19.16 9.73
N SER A 32 0.24 19.24 8.42
CA SER A 32 -0.33 18.27 7.46
C SER A 32 0.23 16.86 7.66
N ARG A 33 1.50 16.71 8.01
CA ARG A 33 2.10 15.41 8.29
C ARG A 33 1.42 14.74 9.48
N MET A 34 1.31 15.47 10.59
CA MET A 34 0.61 14.99 11.78
C MET A 34 -0.86 14.66 11.50
N ALA A 35 -1.57 15.53 10.78
CA ALA A 35 -2.97 15.30 10.46
C ALA A 35 -3.19 14.04 9.60
N LEU A 36 -2.35 13.83 8.58
CA LEU A 36 -2.38 12.64 7.73
C LEU A 36 -2.06 11.36 8.53
N ASP A 37 -1.10 11.42 9.44
CA ASP A 37 -0.75 10.28 10.31
C ASP A 37 -1.93 9.86 11.17
N TYR A 38 -2.71 10.81 11.71
CA TYR A 38 -3.90 10.49 12.51
C TYR A 38 -5.10 10.06 11.67
N LEU A 39 -5.38 10.74 10.56
CA LEU A 39 -6.57 10.50 9.75
C LEU A 39 -6.49 9.22 8.92
N SER A 40 -5.29 8.71 8.65
CA SER A 40 -5.08 7.47 7.91
C SER A 40 -5.29 6.22 8.77
N ILE A 41 -5.42 6.37 10.08
CA ILE A 41 -5.69 5.25 10.99
C ILE A 41 -7.14 4.78 10.77
N PRO A 42 -7.36 3.51 10.36
CA PRO A 42 -8.69 2.99 10.20
C PRO A 42 -9.44 3.00 11.54
N ALA A 43 -10.67 3.53 11.55
CA ALA A 43 -11.47 3.67 12.77
C ALA A 43 -11.91 2.32 13.38
N THR A 44 -11.83 1.22 12.62
CA THR A 44 -12.28 -0.10 13.06
C THR A 44 -11.32 -1.20 12.64
N SER A 45 -11.25 -2.29 13.40
CA SER A 45 -10.50 -3.50 13.06
C SER A 45 -11.13 -4.31 11.89
N MET A 46 -12.24 -3.84 11.31
CA MET A 46 -12.99 -4.57 10.29
C MET A 46 -12.17 -4.85 9.02
N ASP A 47 -11.21 -3.99 8.68
CA ASP A 47 -10.34 -4.21 7.52
C ASP A 47 -9.39 -5.40 7.73
N VAL A 48 -8.92 -5.58 8.97
CA VAL A 48 -8.09 -6.71 9.35
C VAL A 48 -8.92 -7.99 9.29
N GLU A 49 -10.14 -7.98 9.86
CA GLU A 49 -11.05 -9.13 9.82
C GLU A 49 -11.48 -9.52 8.41
N ARG A 50 -11.76 -8.54 7.53
CA ARG A 50 -12.05 -8.79 6.11
C ARG A 50 -10.86 -9.41 5.40
N THR A 51 -9.65 -8.93 5.70
CA THR A 51 -8.41 -9.49 5.16
C THR A 51 -8.18 -10.91 5.65
N PHE A 52 -8.40 -11.20 6.94
CA PHE A 52 -8.31 -12.55 7.49
C PHE A 52 -9.41 -13.49 6.98
N SER A 53 -10.62 -13.00 6.75
CA SER A 53 -11.72 -13.79 6.18
C SER A 53 -11.46 -14.18 4.73
N LYS A 54 -11.00 -13.24 3.90
CA LYS A 54 -10.50 -13.53 2.54
C LYS A 54 -9.27 -14.46 2.60
N GLY A 55 -8.39 -14.23 3.56
CA GLY A 55 -7.23 -15.06 3.80
C GLY A 55 -7.59 -16.49 4.20
N ARG A 56 -8.67 -16.72 4.93
CA ARG A 56 -9.18 -18.07 5.25
C ARG A 56 -9.57 -18.85 4.00
N LEU A 57 -10.07 -18.21 2.95
CA LEU A 57 -10.37 -18.89 1.68
C LEU A 57 -9.08 -19.32 0.97
N LEU A 58 -8.06 -18.46 0.96
CA LEU A 58 -6.72 -18.79 0.45
C LEU A 58 -6.04 -19.88 1.29
N LEU A 59 -6.06 -19.77 2.62
CA LEU A 59 -5.54 -20.76 3.56
C LEU A 59 -6.27 -22.11 3.46
N SER A 60 -7.58 -22.10 3.19
CA SER A 60 -8.37 -23.32 3.03
C SER A 60 -8.08 -24.03 1.71
N HIS A 61 -7.78 -23.30 0.63
CA HIS A 61 -7.39 -23.89 -0.65
C HIS A 61 -5.91 -24.27 -0.72
N VAL A 62 -5.03 -23.60 0.03
CA VAL A 62 -3.57 -23.80 0.01
C VAL A 62 -3.09 -24.59 1.24
N ARG A 63 -3.72 -25.72 1.57
CA ARG A 63 -3.22 -26.66 2.61
C ARG A 63 -1.93 -27.41 2.21
N SER A 64 -1.18 -26.91 1.23
CA SER A 64 0.12 -27.42 0.80
C SER A 64 1.25 -26.76 1.58
N ARG A 65 1.56 -27.24 2.79
CA ARG A 65 2.85 -27.03 3.52
C ARG A 65 3.48 -25.61 3.48
N LEU A 66 2.72 -24.53 3.28
CA LEU A 66 3.29 -23.18 3.26
C LEU A 66 3.61 -22.71 4.67
N SER A 67 4.76 -22.08 4.82
CA SER A 67 5.15 -21.43 6.07
C SER A 67 4.23 -20.22 6.35
N ALA A 68 4.23 -19.75 7.61
CA ALA A 68 3.56 -18.50 7.97
C ALA A 68 4.09 -17.31 7.15
N GLN A 69 5.38 -17.31 6.81
CA GLN A 69 6.00 -16.27 5.99
C GLN A 69 5.47 -16.30 4.56
N SER A 70 5.43 -17.47 3.92
CA SER A 70 4.91 -17.63 2.56
C SER A 70 3.41 -17.27 2.49
N THR A 71 2.65 -17.63 3.52
CA THR A 71 1.23 -17.25 3.63
C THR A 71 1.08 -15.73 3.69
N ARG A 72 1.86 -15.05 4.53
CA ARG A 72 1.84 -13.58 4.63
C ARG A 72 2.21 -12.93 3.30
N ALA A 73 3.27 -13.41 2.64
CA ALA A 73 3.71 -12.89 1.35
C ALA A 73 2.59 -12.98 0.30
N VAL A 74 1.91 -14.13 0.18
CA VAL A 74 0.79 -14.32 -0.76
C VAL A 74 -0.37 -13.36 -0.46
N LEU A 75 -0.72 -13.16 0.82
CA LEU A 75 -1.78 -12.23 1.21
C LEU A 75 -1.42 -10.77 0.89
N CYS A 76 -0.18 -10.36 1.16
CA CYS A 76 0.31 -9.02 0.84
C CYS A 76 0.31 -8.78 -0.68
N VAL A 77 0.93 -9.68 -1.45
CA VAL A 77 0.99 -9.58 -2.92
C VAL A 77 -0.41 -9.58 -3.53
N GLY A 78 -1.32 -10.43 -3.03
CA GLY A 78 -2.72 -10.43 -3.47
C GLY A 78 -3.42 -9.10 -3.21
N SER A 79 -3.23 -8.53 -2.01
CA SER A 79 -3.83 -7.24 -1.63
C SER A 79 -3.26 -6.08 -2.46
N TRP A 80 -1.95 -6.05 -2.67
CA TRP A 80 -1.27 -5.05 -3.49
C TRP A 80 -1.63 -5.16 -4.98
N SER A 81 -1.76 -6.39 -5.49
CA SER A 81 -2.23 -6.65 -6.85
C SER A 81 -3.65 -6.11 -7.08
N LEU A 82 -4.57 -6.35 -6.14
CA LEU A 82 -5.93 -5.81 -6.22
C LEU A 82 -5.98 -4.28 -6.12
N ALA A 83 -5.03 -3.69 -5.40
CA ALA A 83 -4.88 -2.23 -5.30
C ALA A 83 -4.10 -1.62 -6.48
N GLY A 84 -3.64 -2.44 -7.44
CA GLY A 84 -2.93 -1.96 -8.64
C GLY A 84 -1.43 -1.69 -8.43
N TYR A 85 -0.88 -1.96 -7.24
CA TYR A 85 0.54 -1.76 -6.94
C TYR A 85 1.44 -2.84 -7.57
N VAL A 86 0.90 -4.00 -7.92
CA VAL A 86 1.64 -5.07 -8.62
C VAL A 86 1.16 -5.16 -10.07
N LYS A 87 2.02 -4.75 -11.01
CA LYS A 87 1.73 -4.85 -12.44
C LYS A 87 1.83 -6.30 -12.89
N SER A 88 0.84 -6.75 -13.67
CA SER A 88 0.79 -8.13 -14.19
C SER A 88 1.96 -8.44 -15.14
N ALA A 89 2.52 -7.44 -15.80
CA ALA A 89 3.73 -7.58 -16.61
C ALA A 89 4.94 -7.99 -15.77
N ASP A 90 5.12 -7.39 -14.58
CA ASP A 90 6.25 -7.69 -13.70
C ASP A 90 6.07 -9.06 -13.03
N ALA A 91 4.84 -9.42 -12.65
CA ALA A 91 4.53 -10.76 -12.16
C ALA A 91 4.86 -11.86 -13.20
N LYS A 92 4.63 -11.61 -14.50
CA LYS A 92 5.01 -12.55 -15.57
C LYS A 92 6.52 -12.69 -15.72
N LYS A 93 7.25 -11.56 -15.73
CA LYS A 93 8.71 -11.59 -15.79
C LYS A 93 9.28 -12.43 -14.64
N ILE A 94 8.74 -12.27 -13.43
CA ILE A 94 9.18 -13.05 -12.26
C ILE A 94 8.87 -14.54 -12.44
N ALA A 95 7.70 -14.88 -12.99
CA ALA A 95 7.34 -16.29 -13.25
C ALA A 95 8.21 -16.95 -14.32
N ASP A 96 8.80 -16.15 -15.22
CA ASP A 96 9.71 -16.60 -16.27
C ASP A 96 11.18 -16.66 -15.78
N LEU A 97 11.50 -16.14 -14.59
CA LEU A 97 12.84 -16.25 -14.01
C LEU A 97 13.11 -17.70 -13.60
N SER A 98 14.35 -18.14 -13.81
CA SER A 98 14.81 -19.42 -13.28
C SER A 98 14.88 -19.37 -11.77
N ASP A 99 14.54 -20.49 -11.11
CA ASP A 99 14.76 -20.65 -9.68
C ASP A 99 16.23 -20.36 -9.34
N ILE A 100 16.43 -19.50 -8.35
CA ILE A 100 17.75 -19.23 -7.79
C ILE A 100 18.19 -20.53 -7.12
N SER A 101 19.30 -21.11 -7.58
CA SER A 101 19.91 -22.25 -6.91
C SER A 101 20.40 -21.81 -5.53
N ASP A 102 20.09 -22.58 -4.48
CA ASP A 102 20.53 -22.38 -3.08
C ASP A 102 22.07 -22.51 -2.89
N ASP A 103 22.88 -22.32 -3.93
CA ASP A 103 24.34 -22.31 -3.82
C ASP A 103 24.78 -20.95 -3.27
N ASP A 104 25.06 -20.90 -1.97
CA ASP A 104 25.54 -19.75 -1.17
C ASP A 104 26.92 -19.20 -1.62
N SER A 105 27.21 -19.21 -2.91
CA SER A 105 28.46 -18.75 -3.51
C SER A 105 28.29 -17.30 -4.00
N GLU A 106 28.57 -16.38 -3.09
CA GLU A 106 28.65 -14.92 -3.26
C GLU A 106 27.29 -14.24 -3.46
N ALA A 107 26.80 -13.61 -2.38
CA ALA A 107 25.84 -12.52 -2.46
C ALA A 107 26.46 -11.40 -3.32
N SER A 108 26.30 -11.48 -4.64
CA SER A 108 26.52 -10.32 -5.49
C SER A 108 25.49 -9.29 -5.04
N ASP A 109 25.94 -8.17 -4.49
CA ASP A 109 25.10 -6.99 -4.27
C ASP A 109 24.48 -6.62 -5.63
N PHE A 110 23.29 -7.16 -5.90
CA PHE A 110 22.48 -6.75 -7.03
C PHE A 110 22.00 -5.35 -6.68
N GLU A 111 22.74 -4.35 -7.16
CA GLU A 111 22.37 -2.95 -7.09
C GLU A 111 21.08 -2.77 -7.89
N MET A 112 19.96 -2.64 -7.19
CA MET A 112 18.66 -2.39 -7.81
C MET A 112 18.69 -1.00 -8.45
N ASP A 113 18.13 -0.88 -9.66
CA ASP A 113 18.06 0.40 -10.36
C ASP A 113 17.44 1.50 -9.48
N GLU A 114 17.99 2.70 -9.59
CA GLU A 114 17.53 3.86 -8.82
C GLU A 114 16.03 4.12 -9.06
N GLY A 115 15.23 4.01 -8.00
CA GLY A 115 13.77 4.14 -8.07
C GLY A 115 12.99 2.84 -8.23
N TRP A 116 13.61 1.67 -8.03
CA TRP A 116 12.88 0.38 -7.95
C TRP A 116 11.80 0.36 -6.84
N ASP A 117 12.00 1.16 -5.80
CA ASP A 117 11.10 1.32 -4.65
C ASP A 117 10.05 2.43 -4.83
N ARG A 118 10.03 3.12 -5.99
CA ARG A 118 9.16 4.27 -6.20
C ARG A 118 7.70 3.84 -6.35
N ILE A 119 6.91 4.04 -5.31
CA ILE A 119 5.46 3.81 -5.32
C ILE A 119 4.77 4.99 -6.02
N ASP A 120 4.31 4.77 -7.24
CA ASP A 120 3.58 5.76 -8.02
C ASP A 120 2.10 5.80 -7.57
N VAL A 121 1.80 6.72 -6.67
CA VAL A 121 0.48 6.90 -6.05
C VAL A 121 -0.58 7.46 -7.01
N ASP A 122 -0.17 7.99 -8.17
CA ASP A 122 -1.06 8.66 -9.12
C ASP A 122 -1.68 7.70 -10.16
N ALA A 123 -1.25 6.44 -10.21
CA ALA A 123 -1.76 5.45 -11.17
C ALA A 123 -3.21 4.97 -10.87
N VAL A 124 -3.77 5.31 -9.72
CA VAL A 124 -5.09 4.83 -9.26
C VAL A 124 -6.27 5.70 -9.78
N GLU A 125 -6.01 6.88 -10.34
CA GLU A 125 -7.10 7.78 -10.76
C GLU A 125 -7.71 7.49 -12.14
N SER A 126 -7.15 6.56 -12.93
CA SER A 126 -7.64 6.29 -14.30
C SER A 126 -8.62 5.11 -14.43
N GLY A 127 -9.12 4.56 -13.32
CA GLY A 127 -10.16 3.52 -13.32
C GLY A 127 -11.58 4.09 -13.31
N PRO A 128 -12.57 3.50 -14.01
CA PRO A 128 -13.91 4.07 -14.09
C PRO A 128 -14.56 4.13 -12.70
N SER A 129 -14.94 5.34 -12.32
CA SER A 129 -15.68 5.68 -11.09
C SER A 129 -16.87 4.74 -10.90
N LYS A 130 -16.72 3.75 -10.03
CA LYS A 130 -17.85 2.97 -9.51
C LYS A 130 -18.40 3.70 -8.29
N ARG A 131 -19.35 4.58 -8.60
CA ARG A 131 -20.25 5.23 -7.65
C ARG A 131 -21.06 4.14 -6.93
N TRP A 132 -20.95 4.08 -5.60
CA TRP A 132 -21.95 3.45 -4.74
C TRP A 132 -23.13 4.40 -4.56
#